data_AF-B8EI10-F1
#
_entry.id   AF-B8EI10-F1
#
_cell.length_a   1.000
_cell.length_b   1.000
_cell.length_c   1.000
_cell.angle_alpha   90.00
_cell.angle_beta   90.00
_cell.angle_gamma   90.00
#
_symmetry.space_group_name_H-M   'P 1'
#
loop_
_entity.id
_entity.type
_entity.pdbx_description
1 polymer ?
#
loop_
_entity_poly.entity_id
_entity_poly.type
_entity_poly.pdbx_seq_one_letter_code
_entity_poly.pdbx_strand_id
1 'polypeptide(L)'
;MARAARRRRSAHKSTSNALWAGVLIALPVLALAGFGFVYFTIQRGPVLDKMTLCPVNGPRSVSVLLIDASDDLPAAAKRELAKILNDEAEALAPYGLLDIRLLDPATARSHSIFARCNPGDGAGLSEWTANPALARKRWTTSFQQPVSEAIERSLGAAPSLLSPIMAAIQDIAIERFTGRAAETSTRRLIVISDMIENDPDYSQYNVDLSYARYKKSTAYQKFSTDLHAADVSIYYVQRLMKHPIDATALVRFWSDWIADNNGRLRSVTRLQGAA
;
A
#
# COMPACT_ATOMS: atom_id res chain seq x y z
N MET A 1 -63.45 31.97 79.86
CA MET A 1 -62.98 32.12 78.47
C MET A 1 -61.47 32.32 78.47
N ALA A 2 -60.69 31.40 77.90
CA ALA A 2 -59.34 31.66 77.38
C ALA A 2 -58.91 30.46 76.52
N ARG A 3 -58.93 30.63 75.19
CA ARG A 3 -58.52 29.61 74.21
C ARG A 3 -57.00 29.58 74.11
N ALA A 4 -56.37 28.47 74.49
CA ALA A 4 -54.95 28.24 74.23
C ALA A 4 -54.74 27.82 72.76
N ALA A 5 -54.11 28.70 71.98
CA ALA A 5 -53.82 28.50 70.57
C ALA A 5 -52.72 27.45 70.37
N ARG A 6 -53.03 26.41 69.58
CA ARG A 6 -52.13 25.34 69.19
C ARG A 6 -51.14 25.87 68.15
N ARG A 7 -49.89 26.15 68.55
CA ARG A 7 -48.78 26.50 67.63
C ARG A 7 -48.47 25.29 66.73
N ARG A 8 -48.87 25.34 65.46
CA ARG A 8 -48.38 24.43 64.40
C ARG A 8 -46.95 24.85 64.03
N ARG A 9 -45.95 24.02 64.35
CA ARG A 9 -44.62 24.11 63.74
C ARG A 9 -44.72 23.58 62.31
N SER A 10 -44.64 24.47 61.32
CA SER A 10 -44.38 24.04 59.95
C SER A 10 -42.91 23.65 59.85
N ALA A 11 -42.65 22.38 59.55
CA ALA A 11 -41.33 21.93 59.16
C ALA A 11 -41.05 22.48 57.76
N HIS A 12 -40.33 23.60 57.68
CA HIS A 12 -39.76 24.08 56.44
C HIS A 12 -38.67 23.09 56.02
N LYS A 13 -39.05 22.04 55.29
CA LYS A 13 -38.09 21.16 54.62
C LYS A 13 -37.32 22.03 53.63
N SER A 14 -36.04 22.23 53.92
CA SER A 14 -35.06 22.87 53.03
C SER A 14 -34.97 22.05 51.73
N THR A 15 -35.79 22.42 50.75
CA THR A 15 -35.77 21.84 49.40
C THR A 15 -34.52 22.24 48.63
N SER A 16 -33.80 23.29 49.04
CA SER A 16 -32.54 23.70 48.42
C SER A 16 -31.41 22.69 48.67
N ASN A 17 -31.29 22.15 49.89
CA ASN A 17 -30.20 21.22 50.21
C ASN A 17 -30.32 19.87 49.48
N ALA A 18 -31.54 19.41 49.19
CA ALA A 18 -31.77 18.19 48.42
C ALA A 18 -31.44 18.36 46.93
N LEU A 19 -31.71 19.54 46.37
CA LEU A 19 -31.35 19.88 44.98
C LEU A 19 -29.83 20.00 44.82
N TRP A 20 -29.14 20.66 45.75
CA TRP A 20 -27.68 20.77 45.73
C TRP A 20 -26.98 19.40 45.92
N ALA A 21 -27.53 18.52 46.75
CA ALA A 21 -27.03 17.15 46.90
C ALA A 21 -27.21 16.31 45.62
N GLY A 22 -28.33 16.47 44.92
CA GLY A 22 -28.58 15.81 43.63
C GLY A 22 -27.60 16.27 42.54
N VAL A 23 -27.32 17.58 42.47
CA VAL A 23 -26.34 18.15 41.52
C VAL A 23 -24.91 17.67 41.82
N LEU A 24 -24.52 17.61 43.10
CA LEU A 24 -23.19 17.14 43.52
C LEU A 24 -22.90 15.68 43.15
N ILE A 25 -23.93 14.83 43.03
CA ILE A 25 -23.79 13.43 42.64
C ILE A 25 -23.94 13.26 41.12
N ALA A 26 -24.86 14.00 40.49
CA ALA A 26 -25.11 13.89 39.05
C ALA A 26 -23.91 14.35 38.20
N LEU A 27 -23.20 15.40 38.61
CA LEU A 27 -22.05 15.94 37.89
C LEU A 27 -20.89 14.93 37.74
N PRO A 28 -20.38 14.29 38.82
CA PRO A 28 -19.31 13.31 38.69
C PRO A 28 -19.76 12.04 37.95
N VAL A 29 -21.03 11.63 38.08
CA VAL A 29 -21.56 10.49 37.33
C VAL A 29 -21.62 10.80 35.83
N LEU A 30 -22.07 11.98 35.44
CA LEU A 30 -22.06 12.45 34.05
C LEU A 30 -20.63 12.60 33.52
N ALA A 31 -19.70 13.10 34.33
CA ALA A 31 -18.29 13.20 33.95
C ALA A 31 -17.65 11.82 33.74
N LEU A 32 -17.94 10.84 34.61
CA LEU A 32 -17.47 9.46 34.48
C LEU A 32 -18.10 8.75 33.28
N ALA A 33 -19.40 8.95 33.03
CA ALA A 33 -20.08 8.40 31.87
C ALA A 33 -19.55 9.01 30.57
N GLY A 34 -19.33 10.33 30.53
CA GLY A 34 -18.71 11.02 29.41
C GLY A 34 -17.26 10.58 29.18
N PHE A 35 -16.47 10.43 30.24
CA PHE A 35 -15.10 9.91 30.16
C PHE A 35 -15.08 8.46 29.68
N GLY A 36 -15.97 7.60 30.20
CA GLY A 36 -16.14 6.23 29.74
C GLY A 36 -16.49 6.17 28.26
N PHE A 37 -17.48 6.96 27.82
CA PHE A 37 -17.86 7.07 26.42
C PHE A 37 -16.68 7.49 25.53
N VAL A 38 -15.91 8.52 25.92
CA VAL A 38 -14.70 8.94 25.20
C VAL A 38 -13.64 7.82 25.20
N TYR A 39 -13.38 7.19 26.34
CA TYR A 39 -12.38 6.12 26.46
C TYR A 39 -12.71 4.90 25.59
N PHE A 40 -13.98 4.51 25.52
CA PHE A 40 -14.45 3.38 24.69
C PHE A 40 -14.60 3.74 23.21
N THR A 41 -14.73 5.03 22.85
CA THR A 41 -14.82 5.49 21.45
C THR A 41 -13.46 5.83 20.84
N ILE A 42 -12.39 5.97 21.64
CA ILE A 42 -11.02 6.13 21.12
C ILE A 42 -10.60 4.82 20.45
N GLN A 43 -10.67 4.79 19.12
CA GLN A 43 -10.08 3.73 18.31
C GLN A 43 -8.55 3.80 18.43
N ARG A 44 -7.98 2.92 19.25
CA ARG A 44 -6.53 2.75 19.31
C ARG A 44 -6.07 2.09 18.02
N GLY A 45 -5.12 2.72 17.33
CA GLY A 45 -4.45 2.10 16.18
C GLY A 45 -3.75 0.79 16.59
N PRO A 46 -3.49 -0.11 15.64
CA PRO A 46 -2.76 -1.35 15.89
C PRO A 46 -1.33 -1.05 16.38
N VAL A 47 -0.76 -2.00 17.12
CA VAL A 47 0.65 -1.95 17.51
C VAL A 47 1.48 -2.17 16.25
N LEU A 48 2.38 -1.23 15.97
CA LEU A 48 3.26 -1.27 14.80
C LEU A 48 4.64 -1.79 15.20
N ASP A 49 5.24 -2.59 14.33
CA ASP A 49 6.65 -2.90 14.37
C ASP A 49 7.49 -1.64 14.11
N LYS A 50 8.58 -1.46 14.85
CA LYS A 50 9.36 -0.21 14.82
C LYS A 50 10.15 -0.01 13.52
N MET A 51 10.50 -1.09 12.83
CA MET A 51 11.36 -1.04 11.65
C MET A 51 10.56 -0.98 10.36
N THR A 52 9.54 -1.83 10.27
CA THR A 52 8.67 -1.97 9.09
C THR A 52 7.47 -1.04 9.14
N LEU A 53 7.12 -0.51 10.32
CA LEU A 53 5.89 0.25 10.56
C LEU A 53 4.61 -0.53 10.31
N CYS A 54 4.70 -1.85 10.09
CA CYS A 54 3.56 -2.70 9.83
C CYS A 54 2.89 -3.14 11.13
N PRO A 55 1.56 -3.35 11.12
CA PRO A 55 0.88 -3.99 12.23
C PRO A 55 1.50 -5.36 12.53
N VAL A 56 1.63 -5.71 13.81
CA VAL A 56 2.18 -7.01 14.24
C VAL A 56 1.37 -8.21 13.73
N ASN A 57 0.10 -8.00 13.40
CA ASN A 57 -0.80 -9.01 12.83
C ASN A 57 -0.80 -9.05 11.28
N GLY A 58 0.06 -8.25 10.63
CA GLY A 58 0.18 -8.20 9.18
C GLY A 58 -0.39 -6.91 8.55
N PRO A 59 0.04 -6.57 7.33
CA PRO A 59 -0.42 -5.39 6.61
C PRO A 59 -1.86 -5.54 6.13
N ARG A 60 -2.61 -4.44 6.05
CA ARG A 60 -4.01 -4.46 5.57
C ARG A 60 -4.13 -4.62 4.06
N SER A 61 -3.14 -4.13 3.34
CA SER A 61 -2.99 -4.25 1.90
C SER A 61 -1.51 -4.40 1.57
N VAL A 62 -1.21 -5.02 0.43
CA VAL A 62 0.14 -5.22 -0.06
C VAL A 62 0.23 -4.64 -1.46
N SER A 63 1.00 -3.58 -1.61
CA SER A 63 1.31 -2.95 -2.90
C SER A 63 2.79 -3.13 -3.19
N VAL A 64 3.10 -3.89 -4.23
CA VAL A 64 4.48 -4.11 -4.67
C VAL A 64 4.72 -3.36 -5.96
N LEU A 65 5.79 -2.60 -6.01
CA LEU A 65 6.27 -1.88 -7.16
C LEU A 65 7.52 -2.57 -7.71
N LEU A 66 7.44 -3.13 -8.90
CA LEU A 66 8.57 -3.70 -9.62
C LEU A 66 9.08 -2.69 -10.66
N ILE A 67 10.34 -2.32 -10.55
CA ILE A 67 11.05 -1.48 -11.51
C ILE A 67 12.04 -2.35 -12.27
N ASP A 68 11.77 -2.54 -13.55
CA ASP A 68 12.73 -3.08 -14.50
C ASP A 68 13.44 -1.91 -15.20
N ALA A 69 14.70 -1.73 -14.85
CA ALA A 69 15.56 -0.69 -15.39
C ALA A 69 16.63 -1.28 -16.34
N SER A 70 16.24 -2.28 -17.13
CA SER A 70 17.08 -2.85 -18.19
C SER A 70 17.56 -1.80 -19.21
N ASP A 71 16.88 -0.65 -19.32
CA ASP A 71 17.29 0.50 -20.14
C ASP A 71 17.22 1.84 -19.38
N ASP A 72 18.00 2.82 -19.82
CA ASP A 72 17.97 4.17 -19.25
C ASP A 72 16.67 4.90 -19.64
N LEU A 73 15.87 5.25 -18.63
CA LEU A 73 14.64 6.01 -18.83
C LEU A 73 14.95 7.47 -19.22
N PRO A 74 14.27 8.05 -20.23
CA PRO A 74 14.39 9.48 -20.51
C PRO A 74 14.05 10.33 -19.28
N ALA A 75 14.71 11.48 -19.13
CA ALA A 75 14.51 12.36 -17.96
C ALA A 75 13.03 12.79 -17.78
N ALA A 76 12.27 12.91 -18.86
CA ALA A 76 10.84 13.18 -18.80
C ALA A 76 10.06 12.01 -18.16
N ALA A 77 10.32 10.78 -18.61
CA ALA A 77 9.70 9.57 -18.06
C ALA A 77 10.07 9.37 -16.59
N LYS A 78 11.33 9.63 -16.19
CA LYS A 78 11.77 9.60 -14.79
C LYS A 78 10.97 10.56 -13.91
N ARG A 79 10.71 11.78 -14.38
CA ARG A 79 9.91 12.78 -13.63
C ARG A 79 8.45 12.41 -13.52
N GLU A 80 7.84 11.94 -14.62
CA GLU A 80 6.45 11.47 -14.59
C GLU A 80 6.29 10.28 -13.66
N LEU A 81 7.21 9.32 -13.76
CA LEU A 81 7.22 8.14 -12.92
C LEU A 81 7.38 8.50 -11.44
N ALA A 82 8.33 9.35 -11.09
CA ALA A 82 8.48 9.83 -9.72
C ALA A 82 7.20 10.47 -9.18
N LYS A 83 6.48 11.23 -10.01
CA LYS A 83 5.19 11.80 -9.62
C LYS A 83 4.12 10.72 -9.38
N ILE A 84 3.94 9.81 -10.34
CA ILE A 84 2.97 8.71 -10.24
C ILE A 84 3.22 7.87 -8.97
N LEU A 85 4.48 7.55 -8.70
CA LEU A 85 4.84 6.71 -7.56
C LEU A 85 4.67 7.41 -6.21
N ASN A 86 4.97 8.71 -6.16
CA ASN A 86 4.63 9.52 -4.99
C ASN A 86 3.11 9.58 -4.79
N ASP A 87 2.33 9.79 -5.85
CA ASP A 87 0.86 9.80 -5.78
C ASP A 87 0.30 8.45 -5.28
N GLU A 88 0.86 7.32 -5.74
CA GLU A 88 0.49 5.98 -5.24
C GLU A 88 0.87 5.77 -3.76
N ALA A 89 2.03 6.28 -3.34
CA ALA A 89 2.46 6.22 -1.94
C ALA A 89 1.58 7.07 -1.02
N GLU A 90 1.10 8.23 -1.50
CA GLU A 90 0.17 9.10 -0.79
C GLU A 90 -1.25 8.52 -0.73
N ALA A 91 -1.70 7.86 -1.81
CA ALA A 91 -3.00 7.22 -1.89
C ALA A 91 -3.08 5.91 -1.08
N LEU A 92 -1.94 5.36 -0.64
CA LEU A 92 -1.91 4.12 0.12
C LEU A 92 -2.64 4.28 1.45
N ALA A 93 -3.66 3.44 1.69
CA ALA A 93 -4.42 3.47 2.94
C ALA A 93 -3.52 3.19 4.17
N PRO A 94 -3.89 3.72 5.36
CA PRO A 94 -3.16 3.43 6.59
C PRO A 94 -3.00 1.92 6.83
N TYR A 95 -1.78 1.55 7.23
CA TYR A 95 -1.33 0.18 7.49
C TYR A 95 -1.25 -0.73 6.25
N GLY A 96 -1.32 -0.17 5.05
CA GLY A 96 -0.93 -0.85 3.81
C GLY A 96 0.60 -0.90 3.67
N LEU A 97 1.13 -2.04 3.23
CA LEU A 97 2.54 -2.24 2.88
C LEU A 97 2.81 -1.69 1.48
N LEU A 98 3.85 -0.86 1.36
CA LEU A 98 4.49 -0.53 0.10
C LEU A 98 5.86 -1.20 0.06
N ASP A 99 6.08 -2.02 -0.96
CA ASP A 99 7.37 -2.64 -1.25
C ASP A 99 7.85 -2.21 -2.64
N ILE A 100 9.00 -1.54 -2.71
CA ILE A 100 9.63 -1.12 -3.95
C ILE A 100 10.79 -2.06 -4.22
N ARG A 101 10.75 -2.74 -5.36
CA ARG A 101 11.75 -3.71 -5.78
C ARG A 101 12.37 -3.33 -7.11
N LEU A 102 13.67 -3.56 -7.21
CA LEU A 102 14.42 -3.49 -8.46
C LEU A 102 14.59 -4.90 -9.02
N LEU A 103 14.39 -5.04 -10.32
CA LEU A 103 14.78 -6.24 -11.05
C LEU A 103 16.32 -6.30 -11.10
N ASP A 104 16.88 -7.46 -10.74
CA ASP A 104 18.29 -7.79 -10.89
C ASP A 104 18.46 -8.80 -12.04
N PRO A 105 18.95 -8.35 -13.21
CA PRO A 105 19.13 -9.22 -14.36
C PRO A 105 20.18 -10.32 -14.15
N ALA A 106 21.18 -10.09 -13.28
CA ALA A 106 22.27 -11.04 -13.08
C ALA A 106 21.83 -12.28 -12.31
N THR A 107 20.86 -12.12 -11.40
CA THR A 107 20.34 -13.21 -10.55
C THR A 107 18.97 -13.70 -10.97
N ALA A 108 18.34 -13.06 -11.98
CA ALA A 108 16.96 -13.30 -12.39
C ALA A 108 15.98 -13.25 -11.22
N ARG A 109 16.18 -12.26 -10.34
CA ARG A 109 15.37 -12.02 -9.14
C ARG A 109 15.03 -10.55 -9.00
N SER A 110 14.18 -10.24 -8.04
CA SER A 110 13.96 -8.87 -7.59
C SER A 110 14.49 -8.69 -6.17
N HIS A 111 14.92 -7.49 -5.82
CA HIS A 111 15.32 -7.19 -4.45
C HIS A 111 14.63 -5.91 -3.96
N SER A 112 14.16 -5.95 -2.70
CA SER A 112 13.51 -4.80 -2.06
C SER A 112 14.51 -3.71 -1.72
N ILE A 113 14.29 -2.51 -2.24
CA ILE A 113 15.02 -1.29 -1.86
C ILE A 113 14.26 -0.46 -0.81
N PHE A 114 12.96 -0.71 -0.65
CA PHE A 114 12.12 -0.11 0.38
C PHE A 114 10.96 -1.05 0.69
N ALA A 115 10.71 -1.34 1.97
CA ALA A 115 9.55 -2.13 2.38
C ALA A 115 9.04 -1.66 3.75
N ARG A 116 7.98 -0.85 3.76
CA ARG A 116 7.34 -0.38 5.00
C ARG A 116 5.84 -0.19 4.83
N CYS A 117 5.11 -0.23 5.93
CA CYS A 117 3.70 0.12 5.94
C CYS A 117 3.49 1.62 6.15
N ASN A 118 2.41 2.16 5.59
CA ASN A 118 1.96 3.51 5.87
C ASN A 118 1.54 3.61 7.37
N PRO A 119 2.23 4.40 8.22
CA PRO A 119 1.90 4.52 9.64
C PRO A 119 0.60 5.31 9.92
N GLY A 120 0.00 5.90 8.88
CA GLY A 120 -1.08 6.88 8.97
C GLY A 120 -0.54 8.30 9.12
N ASP A 121 -1.14 9.26 8.41
CA ASP A 121 -0.73 10.67 8.39
C ASP A 121 -1.49 11.53 9.42
N GLY A 122 -2.42 10.91 10.16
CA GLY A 122 -3.26 11.58 11.14
C GLY A 122 -4.54 12.19 10.59
N ALA A 123 -4.86 12.00 9.30
CA ALA A 123 -6.16 12.38 8.75
C ALA A 123 -7.29 11.64 9.50
N GLY A 124 -8.27 12.40 10.00
CA GLY A 124 -9.39 11.87 10.78
C GLY A 124 -9.11 11.66 12.27
N LEU A 125 -7.91 11.96 12.76
CA LEU A 125 -7.62 12.01 14.19
C LEU A 125 -8.10 13.33 14.80
N SER A 126 -8.78 13.28 15.94
CA SER A 126 -9.12 14.49 16.70
C SER A 126 -7.86 15.09 17.32
N GLU A 127 -7.72 16.41 17.24
CA GLU A 127 -6.64 17.17 17.90
C GLU A 127 -6.57 16.87 19.41
N TRP A 128 -7.73 16.61 20.00
CA TRP A 128 -7.87 16.33 21.43
C TRP A 128 -7.44 14.92 21.85
N THR A 129 -7.40 13.95 20.93
CA THR A 129 -7.20 12.53 21.28
C THR A 129 -5.95 11.90 20.68
N ALA A 130 -5.37 12.43 19.60
CA ALA A 130 -4.29 11.72 18.90
C ALA A 130 -3.25 12.57 18.13
N ASN A 131 -3.11 13.86 18.47
CA ASN A 131 -2.06 14.78 17.96
C ASN A 131 -1.73 14.59 16.46
N PRO A 132 -2.61 15.09 15.56
CA PRO A 132 -2.46 14.94 14.11
C PRO A 132 -1.13 15.47 13.56
N ALA A 133 -0.59 16.55 14.14
CA ALA A 133 0.69 17.13 13.71
C ALA A 133 1.86 16.15 13.90
N LEU A 134 1.87 15.41 15.02
CA LEU A 134 2.89 14.39 15.26
C LEU A 134 2.74 13.18 14.31
N ALA A 135 1.52 12.77 14.02
CA ALA A 135 1.25 11.70 13.07
C ALA A 135 1.70 12.08 11.66
N ARG A 136 1.38 13.30 11.20
CA ARG A 136 1.81 13.82 9.90
C ARG A 136 3.33 13.91 9.80
N LYS A 137 3.99 14.45 10.84
CA LYS A 137 5.46 14.51 10.88
C LYS A 137 6.07 13.12 10.76
N ARG A 138 5.55 12.13 11.49
CA ARG A 138 6.02 10.74 11.41
C ARG A 138 5.82 10.16 10.02
N TRP A 139 4.64 10.34 9.43
CA TRP A 139 4.35 9.86 8.09
C TRP A 139 5.32 10.46 7.06
N THR A 140 5.54 11.77 7.09
CA THR A 140 6.49 12.43 6.18
C THR A 140 7.92 11.91 6.37
N THR A 141 8.43 11.85 7.60
CA THR A 141 9.85 11.51 7.83
C THR A 141 10.16 10.01 7.74
N SER A 142 9.21 9.13 8.07
CA SER A 142 9.46 7.68 8.16
C SER A 142 8.92 6.88 6.97
N PHE A 143 8.03 7.49 6.17
CA PHE A 143 7.37 6.85 5.03
C PHE A 143 7.54 7.65 3.74
N GLN A 144 6.94 8.85 3.63
CA GLN A 144 6.89 9.62 2.37
C GLN A 144 8.29 9.95 1.82
N GLN A 145 9.15 10.59 2.64
CA GLN A 145 10.48 10.99 2.21
C GLN A 145 11.36 9.77 1.86
N PRO A 146 11.45 8.70 2.69
CA PRO A 146 12.16 7.48 2.31
C PRO A 146 11.65 6.82 1.02
N VAL A 147 10.36 6.90 0.71
CA VAL A 147 9.80 6.41 -0.56
C VAL A 147 10.36 7.21 -1.73
N SER A 148 10.29 8.55 -1.67
CA SER A 148 10.83 9.42 -2.72
C SER A 148 12.33 9.17 -2.95
N GLU A 149 13.11 9.03 -1.88
CA GLU A 149 14.54 8.70 -1.97
C GLU A 149 14.80 7.32 -2.60
N ALA A 150 13.98 6.30 -2.28
CA ALA A 150 14.10 4.97 -2.87
C ALA A 150 13.79 5.01 -4.37
N ILE A 151 12.76 5.75 -4.76
CA ILE A 151 12.40 5.96 -6.17
C ILE A 151 13.56 6.64 -6.90
N GLU A 152 14.10 7.73 -6.38
CA GLU A 152 15.23 8.42 -7.03
C GLU A 152 16.45 7.52 -7.23
N ARG A 153 16.78 6.66 -6.25
CA ARG A 153 17.89 5.69 -6.36
C ARG A 153 17.63 4.61 -7.39
N SER A 154 16.38 4.16 -7.54
CA SER A 154 16.01 3.11 -8.50
C SER A 154 16.14 3.53 -9.96
N LEU A 155 15.97 4.82 -10.27
CA LEU A 155 15.98 5.34 -11.64
C LEU A 155 17.39 5.49 -12.25
N GLY A 156 18.44 5.06 -11.53
CA GLY A 156 19.84 5.11 -11.99
C GLY A 156 20.47 3.74 -12.24
N ALA A 157 19.69 2.67 -12.31
CA ALA A 157 20.20 1.32 -12.52
C ALA A 157 20.91 1.16 -13.89
N ALA A 158 21.89 0.26 -13.92
CA ALA A 158 22.73 0.05 -15.10
C ALA A 158 21.98 -0.72 -16.20
N PRO A 159 22.16 -0.35 -17.49
CA PRO A 159 21.54 -1.06 -18.60
C PRO A 159 21.93 -2.55 -18.62
N SER A 160 20.99 -3.39 -19.03
CA SER A 160 21.16 -4.84 -19.15
C SER A 160 20.49 -5.38 -20.40
N LEU A 161 21.12 -6.37 -21.02
CA LEU A 161 20.51 -7.09 -22.13
C LEU A 161 19.46 -8.11 -21.65
N LEU A 162 19.57 -8.60 -20.42
CA LEU A 162 18.60 -9.51 -19.81
C LEU A 162 17.50 -8.72 -19.10
N SER A 163 16.26 -9.18 -19.24
CA SER A 163 15.11 -8.72 -18.48
C SER A 163 14.20 -9.91 -18.11
N PRO A 164 14.59 -10.66 -17.05
CA PRO A 164 13.82 -11.80 -16.52
C PRO A 164 12.61 -11.35 -15.68
N ILE A 165 11.65 -10.68 -16.31
CA ILE A 165 10.47 -10.07 -15.68
C ILE A 165 9.60 -11.14 -15.01
N MET A 166 9.38 -12.27 -15.68
CA MET A 166 8.59 -13.38 -15.13
C MET A 166 9.19 -13.91 -13.83
N ALA A 167 10.50 -14.08 -13.78
CA ALA A 167 11.20 -14.55 -12.59
C ALA A 167 11.10 -13.54 -11.43
N ALA A 168 11.24 -12.25 -11.73
CA ALA A 168 11.05 -11.17 -10.76
C ALA A 168 9.63 -11.12 -10.19
N ILE A 169 8.61 -11.30 -11.04
CA ILE A 169 7.21 -11.36 -10.60
C ILE A 169 6.93 -12.62 -9.76
N GLN A 170 7.50 -13.76 -10.15
CA GLN A 170 7.40 -15.01 -9.36
C GLN A 170 7.99 -14.82 -7.96
N ASP A 171 9.16 -14.20 -7.85
CA ASP A 171 9.82 -13.88 -6.59
C ASP A 171 8.93 -12.98 -5.69
N ILE A 172 8.29 -11.96 -6.27
CA ILE A 172 7.31 -11.12 -5.57
C ILE A 172 6.12 -11.94 -5.05
N ALA A 173 5.54 -12.79 -5.89
CA ALA A 173 4.39 -13.61 -5.51
C ALA A 173 4.70 -14.51 -4.30
N ILE A 174 5.88 -15.12 -4.31
CA ILE A 174 6.37 -15.97 -3.22
C ILE A 174 6.59 -15.14 -1.94
N GLU A 175 7.25 -14.00 -2.03
CA GLU A 175 7.62 -13.22 -0.84
C GLU A 175 6.47 -12.41 -0.23
N ARG A 176 5.54 -11.92 -1.06
CA ARG A 176 4.55 -10.90 -0.66
C ARG A 176 3.10 -11.32 -0.78
N PHE A 177 2.77 -12.24 -1.69
CA PHE A 177 1.38 -12.64 -1.92
C PHE A 177 1.01 -13.96 -1.25
N THR A 178 2.03 -14.75 -0.88
CA THR A 178 1.91 -16.03 -0.20
C THR A 178 1.90 -15.87 1.32
N GLY A 179 1.21 -16.77 2.02
CA GLY A 179 1.24 -16.90 3.48
C GLY A 179 0.12 -16.17 4.22
N ARG A 180 -0.04 -16.50 5.51
CA ARG A 180 -1.19 -16.11 6.33
C ARG A 180 -1.38 -14.59 6.47
N ALA A 181 -0.29 -13.82 6.50
CA ALA A 181 -0.36 -12.36 6.59
C ALA A 181 -0.87 -11.69 5.30
N ALA A 182 -0.81 -12.38 4.15
CA ALA A 182 -1.28 -11.88 2.87
C ALA A 182 -2.73 -12.33 2.57
N GLU A 183 -3.20 -13.45 3.14
CA GLU A 183 -4.52 -14.05 2.86
C GLU A 183 -5.67 -13.05 2.88
N THR A 184 -5.72 -12.20 3.90
CA THR A 184 -6.80 -11.22 4.11
C THR A 184 -6.58 -9.88 3.43
N SER A 185 -5.44 -9.70 2.76
CA SER A 185 -4.98 -8.38 2.30
C SER A 185 -5.18 -8.23 0.81
N THR A 186 -5.63 -7.05 0.38
CA THR A 186 -5.71 -6.74 -1.05
C THR A 186 -4.30 -6.65 -1.61
N ARG A 187 -4.04 -7.33 -2.74
CA ARG A 187 -2.72 -7.41 -3.37
C ARG A 187 -2.73 -6.60 -4.66
N ARG A 188 -1.74 -5.72 -4.81
CA ARG A 188 -1.50 -4.93 -6.01
C ARG A 188 -0.05 -5.11 -6.43
N LEU A 189 0.16 -5.32 -7.73
CA LEU A 189 1.46 -5.33 -8.37
C LEU A 189 1.49 -4.21 -9.40
N ILE A 190 2.43 -3.28 -9.27
CA ILE A 190 2.69 -2.24 -10.25
C ILE A 190 4.02 -2.57 -10.92
N VAL A 191 4.02 -2.74 -12.24
CA VAL A 191 5.21 -3.07 -13.02
C VAL A 191 5.58 -1.89 -13.89
N ILE A 192 6.83 -1.46 -13.82
CA ILE A 192 7.42 -0.43 -14.68
C ILE A 192 8.48 -1.12 -15.53
N SER A 193 8.22 -1.26 -16.81
CA SER A 193 9.09 -2.01 -17.72
C SER A 193 8.69 -1.71 -19.18
N ASP A 194 9.58 -2.03 -20.11
CA ASP A 194 9.22 -2.20 -21.52
C ASP A 194 8.40 -3.48 -21.77
N MET A 195 8.24 -4.31 -20.74
CA MET A 195 7.53 -5.58 -20.75
C MET A 195 8.09 -6.55 -21.80
N ILE A 196 9.37 -6.50 -22.13
CA ILE A 196 10.01 -7.43 -23.05
C ILE A 196 10.80 -8.47 -22.26
N GLU A 197 10.22 -9.65 -22.06
CA GLU A 197 10.89 -10.78 -21.41
C GLU A 197 12.12 -11.19 -22.24
N ASN A 198 13.27 -11.21 -21.58
CA ASN A 198 14.50 -11.72 -22.16
C ASN A 198 15.33 -12.47 -21.10
N ASP A 199 15.13 -13.78 -21.09
CA ASP A 199 15.85 -14.74 -20.25
C ASP A 199 16.41 -15.87 -21.15
N PRO A 200 17.48 -16.58 -20.74
CA PRO A 200 18.00 -17.72 -21.50
C PRO A 200 16.96 -18.81 -21.85
N ASP A 201 15.91 -18.97 -21.04
CA ASP A 201 14.85 -19.96 -21.28
C ASP A 201 13.74 -19.46 -22.23
N TYR A 202 13.57 -18.15 -22.39
CA TYR A 202 12.54 -17.56 -23.25
C TYR A 202 12.80 -16.08 -23.54
N SER A 203 12.65 -15.72 -24.81
CA SER A 203 12.85 -14.35 -25.28
C SER A 203 11.73 -13.88 -26.19
N GLN A 204 11.19 -12.69 -25.92
CA GLN A 204 10.18 -12.02 -26.73
C GLN A 204 10.76 -11.24 -27.92
N TYR A 205 12.08 -11.20 -28.10
CA TYR A 205 12.70 -10.66 -29.33
C TYR A 205 12.47 -11.55 -30.56
N ASN A 206 11.91 -12.75 -30.38
CA ASN A 206 11.48 -13.62 -31.47
C ASN A 206 10.17 -13.16 -32.12
N VAL A 207 10.01 -13.40 -33.43
CA VAL A 207 8.90 -12.90 -34.25
C VAL A 207 7.50 -13.37 -33.78
N ASP A 208 7.37 -14.59 -33.26
CA ASP A 208 6.08 -15.16 -32.85
C ASP A 208 5.74 -14.88 -31.38
N LEU A 209 5.11 -13.75 -31.06
CA LEU A 209 4.73 -13.40 -29.67
C LEU A 209 3.52 -14.17 -29.11
N SER A 210 3.09 -15.26 -29.74
CA SER A 210 1.90 -15.98 -29.28
C SER A 210 2.10 -16.62 -27.90
N TYR A 211 1.05 -16.53 -27.07
CA TYR A 211 1.05 -17.19 -25.76
C TYR A 211 1.15 -18.73 -25.88
N ALA A 212 0.67 -19.30 -26.99
CA ALA A 212 0.81 -20.72 -27.30
C ALA A 212 2.28 -21.17 -27.48
N ARG A 213 3.15 -20.31 -28.02
CA ARG A 213 4.60 -20.55 -28.09
C ARG A 213 5.19 -20.65 -26.69
N TYR A 214 4.82 -19.70 -25.83
CA TYR A 214 5.28 -19.69 -24.43
C TYR A 214 4.85 -20.94 -23.68
N LYS A 215 3.59 -21.40 -23.78
CA LYS A 215 3.15 -22.63 -23.10
C LYS A 215 3.96 -23.89 -23.47
N LYS A 216 4.70 -23.86 -24.58
CA LYS A 216 5.57 -24.97 -25.04
C LYS A 216 7.05 -24.79 -24.64
N SER A 217 7.44 -23.65 -24.06
CA SER A 217 8.83 -23.40 -23.67
C SER A 217 9.14 -23.93 -22.26
N THR A 218 10.43 -24.05 -21.94
CA THR A 218 10.91 -24.39 -20.59
C THR A 218 10.48 -23.34 -19.56
N ALA A 219 10.45 -22.07 -19.98
CA ALA A 219 10.04 -20.93 -19.15
C ALA A 219 8.59 -21.03 -18.62
N TYR A 220 7.68 -21.74 -19.33
CA TYR A 220 6.31 -21.92 -18.83
C TYR A 220 6.26 -22.69 -17.52
N GLN A 221 7.02 -23.78 -17.43
CA GLN A 221 7.10 -24.58 -16.22
C GLN A 221 7.94 -23.89 -15.15
N LYS A 222 9.04 -23.26 -15.55
CA LYS A 222 9.99 -22.61 -14.63
C LYS A 222 9.36 -21.40 -13.92
N PHE A 223 8.63 -20.56 -14.65
CA PHE A 223 8.08 -19.30 -14.12
C PHE A 223 6.58 -19.35 -13.85
N SER A 224 6.01 -20.55 -13.71
CA SER A 224 4.64 -20.71 -13.21
C SER A 224 4.54 -20.20 -11.78
N THR A 225 3.50 -19.41 -11.50
CA THR A 225 3.25 -18.80 -10.18
C THR A 225 1.76 -18.61 -9.92
N ASP A 226 1.41 -18.23 -8.70
CA ASP A 226 0.06 -17.79 -8.34
C ASP A 226 0.14 -16.35 -7.83
N LEU A 227 -0.47 -15.42 -8.56
CA LEU A 227 -0.56 -14.00 -8.18
C LEU A 227 -1.61 -13.76 -7.10
N HIS A 228 -2.31 -14.79 -6.64
CA HIS A 228 -3.31 -14.75 -5.58
C HIS A 228 -4.37 -13.66 -5.80
N ALA A 229 -4.89 -13.59 -7.02
CA ALA A 229 -5.85 -12.60 -7.46
C ALA A 229 -5.34 -11.14 -7.29
N ALA A 230 -4.03 -10.91 -7.40
CA ALA A 230 -3.46 -9.57 -7.36
C ALA A 230 -3.92 -8.73 -8.56
N ASP A 231 -4.18 -7.46 -8.28
CA ASP A 231 -4.46 -6.45 -9.29
C ASP A 231 -3.14 -5.95 -9.88
N VAL A 232 -2.91 -6.17 -11.17
CA VAL A 232 -1.67 -5.83 -11.87
C VAL A 232 -1.87 -4.58 -12.72
N SER A 233 -1.03 -3.56 -12.52
CA SER A 233 -0.99 -2.35 -13.34
C SER A 233 0.38 -2.22 -13.99
N ILE A 234 0.42 -1.87 -15.28
CA ILE A 234 1.65 -1.77 -16.05
C ILE A 234 1.88 -0.32 -16.45
N TYR A 235 3.03 0.24 -16.09
CA TYR A 235 3.56 1.48 -16.65
C TYR A 235 4.56 1.13 -17.75
N TYR A 236 4.07 1.17 -18.99
CA TYR A 236 4.79 0.75 -20.18
C TYR A 236 5.83 1.79 -20.61
N VAL A 237 7.08 1.36 -20.67
CA VAL A 237 8.22 2.13 -21.17
C VAL A 237 8.44 1.75 -22.63
N GLN A 238 8.22 2.68 -23.56
CA GLN A 238 8.55 2.42 -24.95
C GLN A 238 10.05 2.60 -25.21
N ARG A 239 10.66 1.61 -25.87
CA ARG A 239 12.04 1.64 -26.33
C ARG A 239 12.13 2.07 -27.80
N LEU A 240 13.10 2.94 -28.12
CA LEU A 240 13.52 3.16 -29.50
C LEU A 240 14.24 1.92 -30.03
N MET A 241 13.56 1.14 -30.88
CA MET A 241 14.13 -0.03 -31.54
C MET A 241 14.05 0.09 -33.06
N LYS A 242 15.08 -0.42 -33.76
CA LYS A 242 15.11 -0.48 -35.22
C LYS A 242 13.97 -1.33 -35.80
N HIS A 243 13.60 -2.39 -35.08
CA HIS A 243 12.46 -3.26 -35.39
C HIS A 243 11.54 -3.29 -34.18
N PRO A 244 10.51 -2.44 -34.14
CA PRO A 244 9.59 -2.39 -33.01
C PRO A 244 8.88 -3.74 -32.85
N ILE A 245 8.79 -4.21 -31.61
CA ILE A 245 7.91 -5.30 -31.22
C ILE A 245 6.47 -4.79 -31.31
N ASP A 246 5.55 -5.63 -31.79
CA ASP A 246 4.12 -5.29 -31.82
C ASP A 246 3.61 -5.15 -30.38
N ALA A 247 3.39 -3.90 -29.96
CA ALA A 247 2.92 -3.56 -28.62
C ALA A 247 1.55 -4.19 -28.30
N THR A 248 0.68 -4.37 -29.30
CA THR A 248 -0.63 -5.01 -29.09
C THR A 248 -0.47 -6.48 -28.80
N ALA A 249 0.38 -7.16 -29.57
CA ALA A 249 0.70 -8.57 -29.34
C ALA A 249 1.41 -8.77 -27.99
N LEU A 250 2.31 -7.86 -27.61
CA LEU A 250 3.01 -7.88 -26.33
C LEU A 250 2.05 -7.70 -25.14
N VAL A 251 1.17 -6.69 -25.18
CA VAL A 251 0.17 -6.48 -24.13
C VAL A 251 -0.78 -7.67 -24.02
N ARG A 252 -1.19 -8.24 -25.16
CA ARG A 252 -2.02 -9.44 -25.16
C ARG A 252 -1.32 -10.63 -24.51
N PHE A 253 -0.04 -10.85 -24.83
CA PHE A 253 0.77 -11.89 -24.20
C PHE A 253 0.76 -11.75 -22.66
N TRP A 254 1.02 -10.54 -22.15
CA TRP A 254 1.08 -10.31 -20.71
C TRP A 254 -0.30 -10.39 -20.05
N SER A 255 -1.36 -9.96 -20.74
CA SER A 255 -2.73 -10.18 -20.28
C SER A 255 -3.03 -11.67 -20.11
N ASP A 256 -2.66 -12.50 -21.10
CA ASP A 256 -2.85 -13.95 -21.05
C ASP A 256 -1.98 -14.58 -19.93
N TRP A 257 -0.72 -14.14 -19.81
CA TRP A 257 0.19 -14.61 -18.76
C TRP A 257 -0.32 -14.29 -17.35
N ILE A 258 -0.75 -13.05 -17.11
CA ILE A 258 -1.29 -12.61 -15.81
C ILE A 258 -2.55 -13.41 -15.47
N ALA A 259 -3.44 -13.64 -16.45
CA ALA A 259 -4.66 -14.41 -16.22
C ALA A 259 -4.37 -15.90 -15.93
N ASP A 260 -3.44 -16.53 -16.66
CA ASP A 260 -3.05 -17.93 -16.44
C ASP A 260 -2.42 -18.14 -15.05
N ASN A 261 -1.75 -17.11 -14.50
CA ASN A 261 -1.16 -17.09 -13.16
C ASN A 261 -2.09 -16.47 -12.09
N ASN A 262 -3.41 -16.48 -12.31
CA ASN A 262 -4.42 -16.03 -11.33
C ASN A 262 -4.24 -14.55 -10.88
N GLY A 263 -3.86 -13.66 -11.78
CA GLY A 263 -3.85 -12.22 -11.58
C GLY A 263 -4.96 -11.51 -12.36
N ARG A 264 -5.11 -10.21 -12.13
CA ARG A 264 -6.07 -9.36 -12.85
C ARG A 264 -5.38 -8.12 -13.42
N LEU A 265 -5.20 -8.06 -14.73
CA LEU A 265 -4.71 -6.86 -15.39
C LEU A 265 -5.75 -5.72 -15.22
N ARG A 266 -5.33 -4.61 -14.60
CA ARG A 266 -6.17 -3.45 -14.32
C ARG A 266 -5.96 -2.33 -15.33
N SER A 267 -4.71 -2.02 -15.64
CA SER A 267 -4.36 -0.95 -16.57
C SER A 267 -3.01 -1.20 -17.22
N VAL A 268 -2.87 -0.67 -18.44
CA VAL A 268 -1.59 -0.51 -19.13
C VAL A 268 -1.50 0.95 -19.55
N THR A 269 -0.59 1.69 -18.94
CA THR A 269 -0.41 3.13 -19.17
C THR A 269 0.97 3.37 -19.74
N ARG A 270 1.06 4.01 -20.91
CA ARG A 270 2.33 4.38 -21.50
C ARG A 270 2.91 5.62 -20.82
N LEU A 271 4.19 5.60 -20.48
CA LEU A 271 4.90 6.79 -19.98
C LEU A 271 5.21 7.78 -21.10
N GLN A 272 5.11 9.07 -20.79
CA GLN A 272 5.40 10.19 -21.66
C GLN A 272 6.91 10.36 -21.88
N GLY A 273 7.28 10.76 -23.09
CA GLY A 273 8.67 10.98 -23.46
C GLY A 273 9.50 9.70 -23.59
N ALA A 274 8.92 8.52 -23.36
CA ALA A 274 9.42 7.25 -23.86
C ALA A 274 9.18 7.24 -25.39
N ALA A 275 10.17 7.74 -26.12
CA ALA A 275 10.20 7.70 -27.57
C ALA A 275 10.57 6.29 -28.02
#